data_AF-A0A9E5BP03-F1
#
_entry.id   AF-A0A9E5BP03-F1
#
_cell.length_a   1.000
_cell.length_b   1.000
_cell.length_c   1.000
_cell.angle_alpha   90.00
_cell.angle_beta   90.00
_cell.angle_gamma   90.00
#
_symmetry.space_group_name_H-M   'P 1'
#
loop_
_entity.id
_entity.type
_entity.pdbx_description
1 polymer ?
#
loop_
_entity_poly.entity_id
_entity_poly.type
_entity_poly.pdbx_seq_one_letter_code
_entity_poly.pdbx_strand_id
1 'polypeptide(L)' 'MKVVYSPSHLLHNPEVEIERSSAHSPYEHTGRAEKIRETLAGDKAFDFVSPTAWGTEPITKIHNPGLLKFLS' A
#
# COMPACT_ATOMS: atom_id res chain seq x y z
N MET A 1 18.03 -2.34 -9.83
CA MET A 1 16.83 -1.49 -9.89
C MET A 1 16.37 -1.20 -8.48
N LYS A 2 16.01 0.05 -8.16
CA LYS A 2 15.53 0.41 -6.82
C LYS A 2 14.07 -0.02 -6.63
N VAL A 3 13.75 -0.61 -5.49
CA VAL A 3 12.39 -0.94 -5.06
C VAL A 3 12.06 -0.10 -3.84
N VAL A 4 11.05 0.76 -3.95
CA VAL A 4 10.60 1.58 -2.81
C VAL A 4 9.54 0.79 -2.05
N TYR A 5 9.81 0.48 -0.79
CA TYR A 5 8.95 -0.34 0.05
C TYR A 5 8.77 0.31 1.44
N SER A 6 7.57 0.20 2.00
CA SER A 6 7.30 0.60 3.38
C SER A 6 6.46 -0.47 4.09
N PRO A 7 6.83 -0.89 5.31
CA PRO A 7 6.01 -1.82 6.09
C PRO A 7 4.68 -1.21 6.57
N SER A 8 4.46 0.10 6.40
CA SER A 8 3.18 0.75 6.74
C SER A 8 1.98 0.19 5.99
N HIS A 9 2.18 -0.52 4.87
CA HIS A 9 1.08 -1.21 4.16
C HIS A 9 0.39 -2.25 5.06
N LEU A 10 1.11 -2.84 6.02
CA LEU A 10 0.57 -3.81 6.97
C LEU A 10 -0.53 -3.25 7.89
N LEU A 11 -0.63 -1.92 8.00
CA LEU A 11 -1.65 -1.25 8.81
C LEU A 11 -3.03 -1.25 8.11
N HIS A 12 -3.07 -1.45 6.80
CA HIS A 12 -4.32 -1.61 6.06
C HIS A 12 -4.64 -3.10 5.89
N ASN A 13 -5.25 -3.68 6.92
CA ASN A 13 -5.64 -5.10 6.93
C ASN A 13 -7.12 -5.26 7.30
N PRO A 14 -8.05 -4.78 6.46
CA PRO A 14 -9.47 -5.02 6.67
C PRO A 14 -9.78 -6.52 6.67
N GLU A 15 -10.80 -6.94 7.41
CA GLU A 15 -11.17 -8.36 7.55
C GLU A 15 -12.28 -8.79 6.59
N VAL A 16 -13.04 -7.83 6.04
CA VAL A 16 -14.24 -8.08 5.24
C VAL A 16 -14.25 -7.18 4.00
N GLU A 17 -14.46 -7.80 2.84
CA GLU A 17 -14.83 -7.17 1.57
C GLU A 17 -16.25 -7.61 1.19
N ILE A 18 -16.98 -6.72 0.51
CA ILE A 18 -18.32 -7.02 0.00
C ILE A 18 -18.28 -6.97 -1.52
N GLU A 19 -18.47 -8.12 -2.15
CA GLU A 19 -18.60 -8.26 -3.61
C GLU A 19 -19.78 -9.19 -3.89
N ARG A 20 -20.51 -8.97 -5.00
CA ARG A 20 -21.59 -9.87 -5.46
C ARG A 20 -22.64 -10.19 -4.38
N SER A 21 -22.93 -9.22 -3.53
CA SER A 21 -23.88 -9.32 -2.41
C SER A 21 -23.48 -10.33 -1.33
N SER A 22 -22.20 -10.69 -1.21
CA SER A 22 -21.67 -11.52 -0.11
C SER A 22 -20.50 -10.84 0.58
N ALA A 23 -20.29 -11.19 1.85
CA ALA A 23 -19.10 -10.84 2.62
C ALA A 23 -18.05 -11.94 2.49
N HIS A 24 -16.79 -11.56 2.26
CA HIS A 24 -15.67 -12.49 2.18
C HIS A 24 -14.38 -11.83 2.64
N SER A 25 -13.30 -12.60 2.79
CA SER A 25 -11.96 -12.04 3.04
C SER A 25 -11.53 -11.16 1.86
N PRO A 26 -10.90 -10.00 2.11
CA PRO A 26 -10.46 -9.12 1.04
C PRO A 26 -9.49 -9.80 0.06
N TYR A 27 -9.68 -9.52 -1.23
CA TYR A 27 -8.70 -9.89 -2.25
C TYR A 27 -7.45 -9.00 -2.13
N GLU A 28 -7.63 -7.72 -1.80
CA GLU A 28 -6.54 -6.83 -1.43
C GLU A 28 -6.16 -7.09 0.03
N HIS A 29 -5.07 -7.83 0.22
CA HIS A 29 -4.57 -8.18 1.55
C HIS A 29 -3.05 -8.00 1.64
N THR A 30 -2.55 -7.79 2.85
CA THR A 30 -1.15 -7.54 3.19
C THR A 30 -0.16 -8.55 2.59
N GLY A 31 -0.55 -9.82 2.54
CA GLY A 31 0.25 -10.90 1.94
C GLY A 31 0.63 -10.68 0.47
N ARG A 32 -0.11 -9.85 -0.30
CA ARG A 32 0.25 -9.55 -1.70
C ARG A 32 1.58 -8.81 -1.81
N ALA A 33 1.72 -7.72 -1.05
CA ALA A 33 2.94 -6.92 -1.05
C ALA A 33 4.12 -7.71 -0.45
N GLU A 34 3.88 -8.49 0.60
CA GLU A 34 4.92 -9.34 1.19
C GLU A 34 5.42 -10.41 0.22
N LYS A 35 4.52 -11.04 -0.55
CA LYS A 35 4.95 -12.05 -1.52
C LYS A 35 5.82 -11.44 -2.62
N ILE A 36 5.45 -10.26 -3.12
CA ILE A 36 6.25 -9.52 -4.10
C ILE A 36 7.62 -9.15 -3.49
N ARG A 37 7.62 -8.62 -2.25
CA ARG A 37 8.85 -8.26 -1.53
C ARG A 37 9.79 -9.46 -1.42
N GLU A 38 9.30 -10.62 -0.99
CA GLU A 38 10.08 -11.86 -0.87
C GLU A 38 10.67 -12.30 -2.22
N THR A 39 9.87 -12.30 -3.28
CA THR A 39 10.32 -12.68 -4.62
C THR A 39 11.43 -11.75 -5.11
N LEU A 40 11.27 -10.44 -4.97
CA LEU A 40 12.26 -9.46 -5.42
C LEU A 40 13.51 -9.44 -4.53
N ALA A 41 13.38 -9.70 -3.23
CA ALA A 41 14.52 -9.77 -2.31
C ALA A 41 15.45 -10.97 -2.60
N GLY A 42 14.93 -12.02 -3.23
CA GLY A 42 15.73 -13.16 -3.70
C GLY A 42 16.60 -12.87 -4.93
N ASP A 43 16.37 -11.75 -5.62
CA ASP A 43 17.07 -11.36 -6.84
C ASP A 43 17.99 -10.16 -6.60
N LYS A 44 19.29 -10.37 -6.83
CA LYS A 44 20.35 -9.36 -6.65
C LYS A 44 20.24 -8.18 -7.63
N ALA A 45 19.40 -8.29 -8.66
CA ALA A 45 19.09 -7.17 -9.55
C ALA A 45 18.30 -6.07 -8.85
N PHE A 46 17.67 -6.35 -7.69
CA PHE A 46 16.85 -5.38 -6.95
C PHE A 46 17.52 -4.92 -5.66
N ASP A 47 17.30 -3.65 -5.34
CA ASP A 47 17.82 -3.02 -4.14
C ASP A 47 16.70 -2.22 -3.45
N PHE A 48 16.41 -2.56 -2.20
CA PHE A 48 15.28 -2.03 -1.47
C PHE A 48 15.65 -0.74 -0.73
N VAL A 49 14.77 0.26 -0.83
CA VAL A 49 14.90 1.53 -0.12
C VAL A 49 13.57 1.91 0.52
N SER A 50 13.64 2.58 1.66
CA SER A 50 12.46 3.17 2.31
C SER A 50 12.03 4.45 1.58
N PRO A 51 10.73 4.77 1.53
CA PRO A 51 10.28 6.05 1.02
C PRO A 51 10.72 7.19 1.94
N THR A 52 10.96 8.37 1.37
CA THR A 52 11.07 9.62 2.12
C THR A 52 9.69 10.18 2.41
N ALA A 53 9.56 10.97 3.49
CA ALA A 53 8.32 11.67 3.79
C ALA A 53 8.19 12.94 2.92
N TRP A 54 7.04 13.14 2.29
CA TRP A 54 6.76 14.28 1.40
C TRP A 54 5.63 15.20 1.90
N GLY A 55 5.00 14.84 3.02
CA GLY A 55 3.79 15.50 3.49
C GLY A 55 2.61 15.27 2.52
N THR A 56 1.57 16.10 2.65
CA THR A 56 0.33 15.96 1.88
C THR A 56 0.22 16.95 0.71
N GLU A 57 1.18 17.86 0.55
CA GLU A 57 1.16 18.85 -0.52
C GLU A 57 1.01 18.19 -1.92
N PRO A 58 1.78 17.14 -2.29
CA PRO A 58 1.60 16.49 -3.58
C PRO A 58 0.22 15.85 -3.75
N ILE A 59 -0.37 15.32 -2.67
CA ILE A 59 -1.70 14.68 -2.69
C ILE A 59 -2.77 15.74 -3.00
N THR A 60 -2.72 16.89 -2.32
CA THR A 60 -3.72 17.96 -2.47
C THR A 60 -3.65 18.72 -3.79
N LYS A 61 -2.57 18.56 -4.57
CA LYS A 61 -2.50 19.06 -5.95
C LYS A 61 -3.37 18.27 -6.92
N ILE A 62 -3.77 17.06 -6.56
CA ILE A 62 -4.56 16.14 -7.41
C ILE A 62 -5.93 15.87 -6.77
N HIS A 63 -5.96 15.61 -5.46
CA HIS A 63 -7.17 15.26 -4.73
C HIS A 63 -7.77 16.47 -3.99
N ASN A 64 -9.09 16.49 -3.88
CA ASN A 64 -9.80 17.49 -3.09
C ASN A 64 -9.30 17.47 -1.62
N PRO A 65 -8.91 18.62 -1.03
CA PRO A 65 -8.47 18.67 0.37
C PRO A 65 -9.51 18.15 1.38
N GLY A 66 -10.80 18.28 1.07
CA GLY A 66 -11.89 17.71 1.88
C GLY A 66 -11.91 16.18 1.88
N LEU A 67 -11.50 15.53 0.79
CA LEU A 67 -11.32 14.07 0.75
C LEU A 67 -10.17 13.65 1.66
N LEU A 68 -9.04 14.37 1.60
CA LEU A 68 -7.91 14.10 2.50
C LEU A 68 -8.33 14.23 3.98
N LYS A 69 -9.07 15.29 4.33
CA LYS A 69 -9.60 15.49 5.69
C LYS A 69 -10.55 14.37 6.15
N PHE A 70 -11.27 13.76 5.22
CA PHE A 70 -12.18 12.66 5.53
C PHE A 70 -11.43 11.34 5.82
N LEU A 71 -10.29 11.11 5.17
CA LEU A 71 -9.50 9.87 5.25
C LEU A 71 -8.38 9.90 6.31
N SER A 72 -8.08 11.07 6.88
CA SER A 72 -7.02 11.30 7.88
C SER A 72 -7.52 11.22 9.31
#